data_AF-A0AAJ4Y9I5-F1
#
_entry.id   AF-A0AAJ4Y9I5-F1
#
_cell.length_a   1.000
_cell.length_b   1.000
_cell.length_c   1.000
_cell.angle_alpha   90.00
_cell.angle_beta   90.00
_cell.angle_gamma   90.00
#
_symmetry.space_group_name_H-M   'P 1'
#
loop_
_entity.id
_entity.type
_entity.pdbx_description
1 polymer ?
#
loop_
_entity_poly.entity_id
_entity_poly.type
_entity_poly.pdbx_seq_one_letter_code
_entity_poly.pdbx_strand_id
1 'polypeptide(L)'
;MSLGLPGLPGWPWPWPDGDDPTTPPEPTTHYVLYPDGHIGQITATGADPVLTEGAKLLTQEQYEETRAQMLEAHEARLTELQAGEEAARLQQYKDLRAVGLPEATARSLSGYTGQAAAGDAQGAAQTAG
;
A
#
# COMPACT_ATOMS: atom_id res chain seq x y z
N MET A 1 65.67 -4.76 -32.99
CA MET A 1 65.90 -3.30 -32.85
C MET A 1 65.05 -2.81 -31.70
N SER A 2 65.65 -2.72 -30.50
CA SER A 2 65.02 -2.14 -29.32
C SER A 2 65.20 -0.63 -29.35
N LEU A 3 64.12 0.12 -29.22
CA LEU A 3 64.17 1.55 -28.92
C LEU A 3 63.83 1.71 -27.43
N GLY A 4 64.85 1.96 -26.62
CA GLY A 4 64.70 2.31 -25.22
C GLY A 4 64.12 3.72 -25.09
N LEU A 5 63.01 3.86 -24.38
CA LEU A 5 62.49 5.16 -23.98
C LEU A 5 63.24 5.64 -22.72
N PRO A 6 63.75 6.88 -22.70
CA PRO A 6 64.53 7.40 -21.58
C PRO A 6 63.63 7.68 -20.36
N GLY A 7 64.19 7.45 -19.18
CA GLY A 7 63.53 7.69 -17.90
C GLY A 7 63.04 9.12 -17.76
N LEU A 8 61.76 9.26 -17.41
CA LEU A 8 61.21 10.52 -16.93
C LEU A 8 61.62 10.71 -15.46
N PRO A 9 62.13 11.89 -15.07
CA PRO A 9 62.57 12.16 -13.72
C PRO A 9 61.37 12.25 -12.77
N GLY A 10 61.52 11.70 -11.56
CA GLY A 10 60.54 11.82 -10.49
C GLY A 10 60.35 13.28 -10.06
N TRP A 11 59.21 13.85 -10.41
CA TRP A 11 58.77 15.16 -9.94
C TRP A 11 57.45 15.01 -9.14
N PRO A 12 57.35 15.62 -7.93
CA PRO A 12 56.16 15.57 -7.09
C PRO A 12 55.18 16.68 -7.50
N TRP A 13 54.01 16.30 -8.01
CA TRP A 13 52.92 17.26 -8.17
C TRP A 13 51.93 17.08 -7.00
N PRO A 14 51.54 18.16 -6.31
CA PRO A 14 50.42 18.13 -5.36
C PRO A 14 49.13 18.14 -6.18
N TRP A 15 48.45 17.00 -6.27
CA TRP A 15 47.06 17.01 -6.72
C TRP A 15 46.22 17.61 -5.58
N PRO A 16 45.31 18.55 -5.84
CA PRO A 16 44.27 18.86 -4.87
C PRO A 16 43.44 17.58 -4.65
N ASP A 17 43.28 17.16 -3.40
CA ASP A 17 42.43 16.03 -2.97
C ASP A 17 40.91 16.27 -3.20
N GLY A 18 40.53 17.04 -4.21
CA GLY A 18 39.16 17.49 -4.42
C GLY A 18 38.54 16.89 -5.68
N ASP A 19 37.62 15.95 -5.46
CA ASP A 19 36.63 15.43 -6.41
C ASP A 19 37.17 14.57 -7.56
N ASP A 20 37.15 13.25 -7.33
CA ASP A 20 37.16 12.27 -8.42
C ASP A 20 35.86 12.44 -9.24
N PRO A 21 35.92 12.87 -10.52
CA PRO A 21 34.73 13.09 -11.35
C PRO A 21 33.98 11.78 -11.71
N THR A 22 34.41 10.64 -11.17
CA THR A 22 33.85 9.32 -11.45
C THR A 22 32.80 8.87 -10.44
N THR A 23 32.55 9.61 -9.35
CA THR A 23 31.47 9.28 -8.41
C THR A 23 30.11 9.67 -9.01
N PRO A 24 29.24 8.72 -9.39
CA PRO A 24 27.90 9.07 -9.83
C PRO A 24 27.15 9.75 -8.68
N PRO A 25 26.32 10.79 -8.95
CA PRO A 25 25.54 11.43 -7.91
C PRO A 25 24.67 10.42 -7.16
N GLU A 26 24.57 10.54 -5.84
CA GLU A 26 23.71 9.65 -5.05
C GLU A 26 22.23 9.95 -5.34
N PRO A 27 21.38 8.93 -5.50
CA PRO A 27 19.94 9.13 -5.68
C PRO A 27 19.31 9.69 -4.41
N THR A 28 18.57 10.79 -4.53
CA THR A 28 17.79 11.41 -3.44
C THR A 28 16.30 11.13 -3.62
N THR A 29 15.64 10.76 -2.53
CA THR A 29 14.18 10.53 -2.50
C THR A 29 13.46 11.80 -2.08
N HIS A 30 12.49 12.22 -2.89
CA HIS A 30 11.62 13.34 -2.64
C HIS A 30 10.18 12.85 -2.45
N TYR A 31 9.50 13.40 -1.45
CA TYR A 31 8.09 13.11 -1.18
C TYR A 31 7.22 14.16 -1.85
N VAL A 32 6.12 13.74 -2.48
CA VAL A 32 5.30 14.62 -3.32
C VAL A 32 3.83 14.44 -3.00
N LEU A 33 3.11 15.55 -2.90
CA LEU A 33 1.65 15.63 -2.92
C LEU A 33 1.20 16.10 -4.30
N TYR A 34 0.44 15.27 -5.01
CA TYR A 34 -0.12 15.56 -6.32
C TYR A 34 -1.42 16.38 -6.21
N PRO A 35 -1.83 17.11 -7.26
CA PRO A 35 -3.03 17.96 -7.25
C PRO A 35 -4.35 17.19 -7.11
N ASP A 36 -4.34 15.89 -7.40
CA ASP A 36 -5.46 14.95 -7.17
C ASP A 36 -5.59 14.53 -5.69
N GLY A 37 -4.66 14.96 -4.83
CA GLY A 37 -4.60 14.61 -3.43
C GLY A 37 -3.87 13.31 -3.13
N HIS A 38 -3.27 12.65 -4.13
CA HIS A 38 -2.43 11.48 -3.90
C HIS A 38 -1.03 11.87 -3.42
N ILE A 39 -0.42 11.03 -2.58
CA ILE A 39 0.98 11.15 -2.17
C ILE A 39 1.83 10.13 -2.90
N GLY A 40 3.09 10.48 -3.20
CA GLY A 40 4.05 9.59 -3.84
C GLY A 40 5.49 9.91 -3.50
N GLN A 41 6.39 9.09 -4.03
CA GLN A 41 7.84 9.23 -3.89
C GLN A 41 8.47 9.33 -5.28
N ILE A 42 9.38 10.27 -5.45
CA ILE A 42 10.19 10.42 -6.67
C ILE A 42 11.65 10.28 -6.26
N THR A 43 12.36 9.37 -6.92
CA THR A 43 13.81 9.24 -6.78
C THR A 43 14.47 10.00 -7.92
N ALA A 44 15.32 10.97 -7.60
CA ALA A 44 16.07 11.76 -8.58
C ALA A 44 17.56 11.64 -8.31
N THR A 45 18.36 11.59 -9.38
CA THR A 45 19.82 11.53 -9.29
C THR A 45 20.39 12.81 -9.90
N GLY A 46 21.10 13.61 -9.10
CA GLY A 46 21.64 14.90 -9.55
C GLY A 46 20.71 16.08 -9.26
N ALA A 47 20.10 16.67 -10.30
CA ALA A 47 19.30 17.90 -10.18
C ALA A 47 17.92 17.67 -9.54
N ASP A 48 17.30 18.77 -9.07
CA ASP A 48 15.96 18.77 -8.48
C ASP A 48 14.94 18.06 -9.39
N PRO A 49 14.04 17.22 -8.84
CA PRO A 49 13.06 16.47 -9.63
C PRO A 49 12.12 17.43 -10.36
N VAL A 50 11.85 17.15 -11.63
CA VAL A 50 10.81 17.86 -12.39
C VAL A 50 9.46 17.42 -11.86
N LEU A 51 8.81 18.31 -11.12
CA LEU A 51 7.46 18.09 -10.59
C LEU A 51 6.41 18.40 -11.66
N THR A 52 5.35 17.59 -11.71
CA THR A 52 4.16 17.91 -12.50
C THR A 52 3.51 19.19 -11.97
N GLU A 53 2.86 19.96 -12.84
CA GLU A 53 2.20 21.22 -12.46
C GLU A 53 1.21 20.99 -11.31
N GLY A 54 1.32 21.81 -10.26
CA GLY A 54 0.48 21.73 -9.06
C GLY A 54 0.92 20.71 -8.01
N ALA A 55 1.96 19.91 -8.27
CA ALA A 55 2.52 19.01 -7.27
C ALA A 55 3.37 19.79 -6.25
N LYS A 56 3.30 19.39 -4.98
CA LYS A 56 4.01 20.01 -3.86
C LYS A 56 5.02 19.03 -3.28
N LEU A 57 6.24 19.51 -3.02
CA LEU A 57 7.20 18.75 -2.22
C LEU A 57 6.75 18.73 -0.76
N LEU A 58 6.72 17.52 -0.20
CA LEU A 58 6.51 17.29 1.22
C LEU A 58 7.85 17.00 1.89
N THR A 59 7.96 17.39 3.17
CA THR A 59 8.97 16.80 4.03
C THR A 59 8.61 15.34 4.32
N GLN A 60 9.58 14.56 4.79
CA GLN A 60 9.32 13.18 5.22
C GLN A 60 8.21 13.12 6.29
N GLU A 61 8.26 14.01 7.28
CA GLU A 61 7.27 14.09 8.35
C GLU A 61 5.86 14.37 7.80
N GLN A 62 5.73 15.32 6.87
CA GLN A 62 4.44 15.63 6.23
C GLN A 62 3.91 14.45 5.40
N TYR A 63 4.79 13.71 4.73
CA TYR A 63 4.41 12.51 4.00
C TYR A 63 3.89 11.42 4.93
N GLU A 64 4.59 11.16 6.03
CA GLU A 64 4.20 10.16 7.02
C GLU A 64 2.87 10.52 7.69
N GLU A 65 2.67 11.79 8.07
CA GLU A 65 1.42 12.28 8.63
C GLU A 65 0.26 12.12 7.62
N THR A 66 0.45 12.57 6.39
CA THR A 66 -0.59 12.46 5.34
C THR A 66 -0.92 10.99 5.05
N ARG A 67 0.10 10.12 5.02
CA ARG A 67 -0.08 8.68 4.83
C ARG A 67 -0.88 8.06 5.98
N ALA A 68 -0.60 8.44 7.22
CA ALA A 68 -1.32 7.94 8.39
C ALA A 68 -2.81 8.37 8.35
N GLN A 69 -3.09 9.63 8.03
CA GLN A 69 -4.46 10.13 7.88
C GLN A 69 -5.23 9.39 6.78
N MET A 70 -4.59 9.14 5.63
CA MET A 70 -5.21 8.38 4.53
C MET A 70 -5.52 6.94 4.92
N LEU A 71 -4.62 6.30 5.67
CA LEU A 71 -4.82 4.93 6.14
C LEU A 71 -5.98 4.87 7.14
N GLU A 72 -6.01 5.76 8.12
CA GLU A 72 -7.09 5.83 9.11
C GLU A 72 -8.46 6.06 8.43
N ALA A 73 -8.54 6.99 7.49
CA ALA A 73 -9.77 7.25 6.74
C ALA A 73 -10.19 6.04 5.88
N HIS A 74 -9.22 5.31 5.32
CA HIS A 74 -9.49 4.10 4.56
C HIS A 74 -10.02 2.97 5.45
N GLU A 75 -9.40 2.73 6.60
CA GLU A 75 -9.82 1.72 7.57
C GLU A 75 -11.22 2.01 8.13
N ALA A 76 -11.51 3.28 8.45
CA ALA A 76 -12.84 3.71 8.88
C ALA A 76 -13.89 3.41 7.81
N ARG A 77 -13.61 3.76 6.54
CA ARG A 77 -14.51 3.47 5.41
C ARG A 77 -14.70 1.97 5.19
N LEU A 78 -13.63 1.18 5.27
CA LEU A 78 -13.73 -0.27 5.13
C LEU A 78 -14.62 -0.88 6.22
N THR A 79 -14.46 -0.40 7.46
CA THR A 79 -15.29 -0.84 8.59
C THR A 79 -16.78 -0.52 8.35
N GLU A 80 -17.08 0.70 7.90
CA GLU A 80 -18.45 1.11 7.57
C GLU A 80 -19.05 0.27 6.43
N LEU A 81 -18.29 0.05 5.36
CA LEU A 81 -18.72 -0.77 4.23
C LEU A 81 -18.98 -2.21 4.65
N GLN A 82 -18.10 -2.82 5.44
CA GLN A 82 -18.28 -4.18 5.94
C GLN A 82 -19.52 -4.29 6.83
N ALA A 83 -19.74 -3.34 7.74
CA ALA A 83 -20.94 -3.31 8.57
C ALA A 83 -22.23 -3.17 7.73
N GLY A 84 -22.21 -2.32 6.70
CA GLY A 84 -23.32 -2.15 5.78
C GLY A 84 -23.61 -3.41 4.96
N GLU A 85 -22.57 -4.07 4.45
CA GLU A 85 -22.70 -5.34 3.73
C GLU A 85 -23.25 -6.46 4.61
N GLU A 86 -22.77 -6.58 5.86
CA GLU A 86 -23.26 -7.58 6.80
C GLU A 86 -24.74 -7.35 7.13
N ALA A 87 -25.13 -6.09 7.39
CA ALA A 87 -26.52 -5.73 7.65
C ALA A 87 -27.42 -6.05 6.45
N ALA A 88 -26.96 -5.78 5.22
CA ALA A 88 -27.68 -6.12 3.99
C ALA A 88 -27.88 -7.63 3.83
N ARG A 89 -26.82 -8.43 4.05
CA ARG A 89 -26.90 -9.90 4.00
C ARG A 89 -27.84 -10.47 5.05
N LEU A 90 -27.80 -9.93 6.28
CA LEU A 90 -28.72 -10.32 7.35
C LEU A 90 -30.18 -9.99 6.99
N GLN A 91 -30.43 -8.81 6.42
CA GLN A 91 -31.79 -8.43 6.02
C GLN A 91 -32.31 -9.36 4.92
N GLN A 92 -31.50 -9.64 3.90
CA GLN A 92 -31.85 -10.59 2.85
C GLN A 92 -32.14 -11.99 3.40
N TYR A 93 -31.35 -12.47 4.37
CA TYR A 93 -31.62 -13.74 5.06
C TYR A 93 -32.99 -13.72 5.74
N LYS A 94 -33.33 -12.66 6.48
CA LYS A 94 -34.62 -12.51 7.17
C LYS A 94 -35.79 -12.50 6.18
N ASP A 95 -35.65 -11.79 5.07
CA ASP A 95 -36.67 -11.72 4.03
C ASP A 95 -36.91 -13.09 3.40
N LEU A 96 -35.83 -13.83 3.09
CA LEU A 96 -35.92 -15.20 2.56
C LEU A 96 -36.57 -16.17 3.55
N ARG A 97 -36.29 -16.03 4.85
CA ARG A 97 -36.96 -16.82 5.90
C ARG A 97 -38.44 -16.46 6.01
N ALA A 98 -38.80 -15.18 5.88
CA ALA A 98 -40.17 -14.71 5.97
C ALA A 98 -41.05 -15.24 4.82
N VAL A 99 -40.49 -15.42 3.62
CA VAL A 99 -41.19 -16.05 2.49
C VAL A 99 -41.19 -17.59 2.55
N GLY A 100 -40.67 -18.17 3.64
CA GLY A 100 -40.73 -19.60 3.91
C GLY A 100 -39.61 -20.44 3.31
N LEU A 101 -38.49 -19.82 2.86
CA LEU A 101 -37.35 -20.63 2.43
C LEU A 101 -36.73 -21.40 3.61
N PRO A 102 -36.28 -22.65 3.37
CA PRO A 102 -35.46 -23.38 4.32
C PRO A 102 -34.20 -22.60 4.67
N GLU A 103 -33.75 -22.72 5.91
CA GLU A 103 -32.60 -21.97 6.43
C GLU A 103 -31.32 -22.18 5.61
N ALA A 104 -31.02 -23.42 5.23
CA ALA A 104 -29.87 -23.74 4.41
C ALA A 104 -29.90 -22.99 3.06
N THR A 105 -31.08 -22.93 2.43
CA THR A 105 -31.29 -22.21 1.17
C THR A 105 -31.21 -20.70 1.37
N ALA A 106 -31.83 -20.17 2.43
CA ALA A 106 -31.78 -18.75 2.76
C ALA A 106 -30.35 -18.26 3.04
N ARG A 107 -29.54 -19.05 3.76
CA ARG A 107 -28.10 -18.76 3.98
C ARG A 107 -27.31 -18.81 2.69
N SER A 108 -27.50 -19.85 1.87
CA SER A 108 -26.79 -19.98 0.60
C SER A 108 -27.08 -18.83 -0.36
N LEU A 109 -28.31 -18.30 -0.37
CA LEU A 109 -28.74 -17.23 -1.28
C LEU A 109 -28.39 -15.83 -0.77
N SER A 110 -28.45 -15.60 0.55
CA SER A 110 -28.09 -14.30 1.15
C SER A 110 -26.58 -14.13 1.35
N GLY A 111 -25.81 -15.22 1.30
CA GLY A 111 -24.38 -15.18 1.68
C GLY A 111 -24.17 -14.83 3.15
N TYR A 112 -25.23 -14.82 3.97
CA TYR A 112 -25.13 -14.59 5.40
C TYR A 112 -24.59 -15.86 6.08
N THR A 113 -23.32 -15.81 6.45
CA THR A 113 -22.61 -16.88 7.15
C THR A 113 -22.54 -16.67 8.66
N GLY A 114 -23.21 -15.62 9.18
CA GLY A 114 -23.20 -15.28 10.60
C GLY A 114 -23.40 -16.53 11.45
N GLN A 115 -22.63 -16.63 12.55
CA GLN A 115 -22.56 -17.81 13.41
C GLN A 115 -23.95 -18.42 13.54
N ALA A 116 -24.13 -19.54 12.85
CA ALA A 116 -25.32 -20.33 12.97
C ALA A 116 -25.51 -20.55 14.47
N ALA A 117 -26.69 -20.20 14.98
CA ALA A 117 -27.13 -20.76 16.24
C ALA A 117 -26.81 -22.26 16.16
N ALA A 118 -25.88 -22.71 16.98
CA ALA A 118 -25.39 -24.09 17.04
C ALA A 118 -26.48 -25.05 17.55
N GLY A 119 -27.76 -24.76 17.30
CA GLY A 119 -28.92 -25.47 17.82
C GLY A 119 -29.55 -26.46 16.83
N ASP A 120 -29.42 -26.26 15.51
CA ASP A 120 -30.19 -27.06 14.55
C ASP A 120 -29.44 -28.29 13.99
N ALA A 121 -28.12 -28.38 14.19
CA ALA A 121 -27.33 -29.56 13.81
C ALA A 121 -27.34 -30.68 14.87
N GLN A 122 -27.76 -30.40 16.11
CA GLN A 122 -27.80 -31.39 17.19
C GLN A 122 -29.16 -32.11 17.32
N GLY A 123 -30.21 -31.65 16.64
CA GLY A 123 -31.55 -32.27 16.66
C GLY A 123 -31.73 -33.49 15.76
N ALA A 124 -30.88 -33.67 14.73
CA ALA A 124 -31.03 -34.77 13.76
C ALA A 124 -30.36 -36.09 14.20
N ALA A 125 -29.60 -36.11 15.29
CA ALA A 125 -28.83 -37.28 15.75
C ALA A 125 -29.44 -38.03 16.95
N GLN A 126 -30.62 -37.64 17.46
CA GLN A 126 -31.26 -38.27 18.63
C GLN A 126 -32.53 -39.10 18.31
N THR A 127 -32.87 -39.32 17.04
CA THR A 127 -34.01 -40.18 16.64
C THR A 127 -33.56 -41.37 15.78
N ALA A 128 -32.66 -42.17 16.31
CA ALA A 128 -32.40 -43.58 15.95
C ALA A 128 -31.52 -44.10 17.10
N GLY A 129 -31.97 -44.92 18.03
CA GLY A 129 -32.69 -46.17 17.87
C GLY A 129 -31.89 -47.21 18.65
#